data_AF-A0A060WN31-F1
#
_entry.id   AF-A0A060WN31-F1
#
_cell.length_a   1.000
_cell.length_b   1.000
_cell.length_c   1.000
_cell.angle_alpha   90.00
_cell.angle_beta   90.00
_cell.angle_gamma   90.00
#
_symmetry.space_group_name_H-M   'P 1'
#
loop_
_entity.id
_entity.type
_entity.pdbx_description
1 polymer ?
#
loop_
_entity_poly.entity_id
_entity_poly.type
_entity_poly.pdbx_seq_one_letter_code
_entity_poly.pdbx_strand_id
1 'polypeptide(L)'
;MFLSVRYRSGVLTNICGLGAEVGERGKSLSLGQRQLLCLARALLTEANILCIDEATASVDQKTDKLLQQTIRETFQDKTVLTIAHRINTILDSDRVLVMHSGKVVEFDTPADLCQRDDSIFCKLVGGRGE
;
A
#
# COMPACT_ATOMS: atom_id res chain seq x y z
N MET A 1 -0.38 15.53 -9.37
CA MET A 1 0.01 15.79 -7.97
C MET A 1 1.53 15.94 -7.92
N PHE A 2 2.06 17.15 -7.68
CA PHE A 2 3.50 17.37 -7.50
C PHE A 2 3.78 17.53 -6.01
N LEU A 3 4.67 16.70 -5.47
CA LEU A 3 5.04 16.72 -4.06
C LEU A 3 6.52 17.15 -3.98
N SER A 4 6.79 18.35 -3.47
CA SER A 4 8.14 18.83 -3.14
C SER A 4 8.42 18.54 -1.66
N VAL A 5 9.57 17.91 -1.35
CA VAL A 5 9.95 17.57 0.03
C VAL A 5 11.40 17.97 0.28
N ARG A 6 11.63 18.67 1.39
CA ARG A 6 12.96 18.88 1.99
C ARG A 6 13.19 17.82 3.06
N TYR A 7 14.33 17.14 3.02
CA TYR A 7 14.68 16.06 3.94
C TYR A 7 15.64 16.52 5.06
N ARG A 8 15.51 15.92 6.25
CA ARG A 8 16.53 15.90 7.32
C ARG A 8 17.24 14.54 7.31
N SER A 9 18.55 14.58 7.53
CA SER A 9 19.50 13.50 7.25
C SER A 9 19.50 12.39 8.31
N GLY A 10 19.26 11.16 7.88
CA GLY A 10 19.55 9.94 8.63
C GLY A 10 19.01 8.72 7.90
N VAL A 11 19.88 7.72 7.66
CA VAL A 11 19.63 6.44 6.95
C VAL A 11 19.72 6.53 5.42
N LEU A 12 20.69 5.82 4.81
CA LEU A 12 20.70 5.18 3.47
C LEU A 12 22.15 4.81 3.06
N THR A 13 22.51 3.52 3.09
CA THR A 13 23.88 3.01 2.78
C THR A 13 24.00 2.18 1.49
N ASN A 14 22.96 2.07 0.66
CA ASN A 14 23.05 1.32 -0.62
C ASN A 14 22.44 2.03 -1.84
N ILE A 15 22.01 3.28 -1.66
CA ILE A 15 21.95 4.32 -2.71
C ILE A 15 23.12 5.24 -2.37
N CYS A 16 23.74 5.96 -3.33
CA CYS A 16 24.95 6.78 -3.15
C CYS A 16 24.82 7.94 -2.10
N GLY A 17 24.52 7.60 -0.85
CA GLY A 17 24.05 8.48 0.21
C GLY A 17 22.73 9.19 -0.11
N LEU A 18 22.29 10.01 0.84
CA LEU A 18 21.22 11.00 0.65
C LEU A 18 21.59 12.11 -0.36
N GLY A 19 22.87 12.21 -0.74
CA GLY A 19 23.39 13.17 -1.71
C GLY A 19 23.38 12.67 -3.16
N ALA A 20 22.89 11.45 -3.42
CA ALA A 20 22.83 10.89 -4.76
C ALA A 20 21.93 11.71 -5.69
N GLU A 21 22.41 12.06 -6.87
CA GLU A 21 21.56 12.65 -7.90
C GLU A 21 20.58 11.61 -8.47
N VAL A 22 19.30 11.94 -8.37
CA VAL A 22 18.18 11.07 -8.78
C VAL A 22 17.77 11.32 -10.26
N GLY A 23 18.41 12.31 -10.90
CA GLY A 23 18.11 12.73 -12.26
C GLY A 23 16.69 13.30 -12.43
N GLU A 24 16.36 13.73 -13.63
CA GLU A 24 15.05 14.30 -13.92
C GLU A 24 13.94 13.26 -13.67
N ARG A 25 12.92 13.62 -12.86
CA ARG A 25 11.78 12.74 -12.52
C ARG A 25 12.17 11.36 -11.95
N GLY A 26 13.35 11.23 -11.34
CA GLY A 26 13.79 9.95 -10.78
C GLY A 26 14.12 8.89 -11.82
N LYS A 27 14.60 9.29 -13.01
CA LYS A 27 15.02 8.36 -14.08
C LYS A 27 16.13 7.40 -13.64
N SER A 28 16.96 7.73 -12.65
CA SER A 28 18.01 6.84 -12.16
C SER A 28 17.51 5.77 -11.17
N LEU A 29 16.24 5.84 -10.74
CA LEU A 29 15.64 4.89 -9.82
C LEU A 29 14.76 3.88 -10.56
N SER A 30 14.81 2.63 -10.14
CA SER A 30 13.85 1.62 -10.57
C SER A 30 12.42 2.01 -10.14
N LEU A 31 11.42 1.35 -10.72
CA LEU A 31 10.02 1.58 -10.34
C LEU A 31 9.79 1.25 -8.85
N GLY A 32 10.31 0.11 -8.39
CA GLY A 32 10.23 -0.31 -6.98
C GLY A 32 10.97 0.64 -6.03
N GLN A 33 12.14 1.16 -6.42
CA GLN A 33 12.88 2.15 -5.62
C GLN A 33 12.10 3.46 -5.47
N ARG A 34 11.41 3.91 -6.54
CA ARG A 34 10.53 5.08 -6.48
C ARG A 34 9.33 4.84 -5.55
N GLN A 35 8.74 3.64 -5.59
CA GLN A 35 7.66 3.27 -4.67
C GLN A 35 8.13 3.28 -3.21
N LEU A 36 9.27 2.67 -2.92
CA LEU A 36 9.87 2.68 -1.57
C LEU A 36 10.16 4.10 -1.08
N LEU A 37 10.71 4.96 -1.94
CA LEU A 37 10.95 6.35 -1.60
C LEU A 37 9.64 7.10 -1.31
N CYS A 38 8.59 6.88 -2.11
CA CYS A 38 7.26 7.46 -1.86
C CYS A 38 6.69 7.00 -0.52
N LEU A 39 6.83 5.72 -0.16
CA LEU A 39 6.37 5.23 1.13
C LEU A 39 7.20 5.82 2.28
N ALA A 40 8.53 5.89 2.14
CA ALA A 40 9.39 6.54 3.14
C ALA A 40 8.96 8.00 3.38
N ARG A 41 8.56 8.73 2.33
CA ARG A 41 7.98 10.07 2.48
C ARG A 41 6.69 10.03 3.29
N ALA A 42 5.77 9.12 2.97
CA ALA A 42 4.49 9.03 3.67
C ALA A 42 4.70 8.73 5.16
N LEU A 43 5.62 7.81 5.49
CA LEU A 43 6.02 7.50 6.87
C LEU A 43 6.54 8.74 7.63
N LEU A 44 7.32 9.59 6.96
CA LEU A 44 7.89 10.80 7.56
C LEU A 44 6.90 11.97 7.65
N THR A 45 5.77 11.93 6.94
CA THR A 45 4.85 13.09 6.83
C THR A 45 3.84 13.14 7.99
N GLU A 46 3.92 12.22 8.96
CA GLU A 46 3.00 12.10 10.10
C GLU A 46 1.50 12.18 9.72
N ALA A 47 1.12 11.77 8.51
CA ALA A 47 -0.27 11.88 8.04
C ALA A 47 -1.26 11.09 8.92
N ASN A 48 -2.45 11.64 9.15
CA ASN A 48 -3.54 10.95 9.88
C ASN A 48 -4.28 9.92 9.00
N ILE A 49 -4.25 10.14 7.69
CA ILE A 49 -4.87 9.27 6.69
C ILE A 49 -3.82 8.93 5.63
N LEU A 50 -3.58 7.64 5.43
CA LEU A 50 -2.69 7.11 4.41
C LEU A 50 -3.51 6.43 3.32
N CYS A 51 -3.43 6.93 2.08
CA CYS A 51 -4.02 6.27 0.92
C CYS A 51 -2.93 5.53 0.14
N ILE A 52 -3.13 4.23 -0.07
CA ILE A 52 -2.21 3.36 -0.80
C ILE A 52 -2.94 2.83 -2.03
N ASP A 53 -2.47 3.22 -3.21
CA ASP A 53 -3.00 2.72 -4.49
C ASP A 53 -2.01 1.72 -5.09
N GLU A 54 -2.30 0.42 -4.93
CA GLU A 54 -1.51 -0.68 -5.51
C GLU A 54 0.02 -0.54 -5.37
N ALA A 55 0.50 0.04 -4.25
CA ALA A 55 1.85 0.59 -4.16
C ALA A 55 2.98 -0.46 -4.13
N THR A 56 2.66 -1.75 -4.17
CA THR A 56 3.64 -2.85 -4.06
C THR A 56 3.69 -3.78 -5.26
N ALA A 57 2.97 -3.48 -6.35
CA ALA A 57 2.96 -4.32 -7.55
C ALA A 57 4.34 -4.49 -8.22
N SER A 58 5.28 -3.55 -8.01
CA SER A 58 6.63 -3.60 -8.60
C SER A 58 7.74 -4.00 -7.62
N VAL A 59 7.35 -4.52 -6.45
CA VAL A 59 8.26 -4.88 -5.36
C VAL A 59 8.23 -6.41 -5.16
N ASP A 60 9.37 -6.99 -4.78
CA ASP A 60 9.45 -8.43 -4.50
C ASP A 60 8.60 -8.82 -3.28
N GLN A 61 8.17 -10.08 -3.21
CA GLN A 61 7.26 -10.55 -2.14
C GLN A 61 7.83 -10.39 -0.72
N LYS A 62 9.16 -10.47 -0.55
CA LYS A 62 9.78 -10.35 0.77
C LYS A 62 9.74 -8.89 1.24
N THR A 63 10.08 -7.97 0.35
CA THR A 63 10.02 -6.53 0.63
C THR A 63 8.58 -6.06 0.80
N ASP A 64 7.63 -6.59 0.04
CA ASP A 64 6.19 -6.29 0.22
C ASP A 64 5.68 -6.70 1.61
N LYS A 65 6.02 -7.90 2.09
CA LYS A 65 5.67 -8.31 3.46
C LYS A 65 6.24 -7.36 4.52
N LEU A 66 7.50 -6.97 4.36
CA LEU A 66 8.15 -6.03 5.28
C LEU A 66 7.47 -4.65 5.24
N LEU A 67 7.08 -4.17 4.05
CA LEU A 67 6.35 -2.92 3.91
C LEU A 67 4.99 -2.97 4.60
N GLN A 68 4.22 -4.03 4.37
CA GLN A 68 2.90 -4.22 4.99
C GLN A 68 3.00 -4.23 6.53
N GLN A 69 3.98 -4.95 7.06
CA GLN A 69 4.25 -4.96 8.50
C GLN A 69 4.62 -3.57 9.02
N THR A 70 5.53 -2.87 8.33
CA THR A 70 5.96 -1.51 8.72
C THR A 70 4.80 -0.54 8.71
N ILE A 71 3.93 -0.60 7.69
CA ILE A 71 2.73 0.23 7.59
C ILE A 71 1.79 -0.07 8.77
N ARG A 72 1.55 -1.34 9.08
CA ARG A 72 0.68 -1.72 10.20
C ARG A 72 1.19 -1.19 11.54
N GLU A 73 2.48 -1.35 11.81
CA GLU A 73 3.09 -0.91 13.06
C GLU A 73 3.14 0.63 13.15
N THR A 74 3.51 1.31 12.06
CA THR A 74 3.68 2.77 12.07
C THR A 74 2.35 3.53 12.04
N PHE A 75 1.32 2.94 11.43
CA PHE A 75 0.01 3.55 11.24
C PHE A 75 -1.09 2.88 12.08
N GLN A 76 -0.73 2.14 13.14
CA GLN A 76 -1.70 1.44 14.01
C GLN A 76 -2.82 2.36 14.55
N ASP A 77 -2.50 3.62 14.83
CA ASP A 77 -3.41 4.62 15.41
C ASP A 77 -3.98 5.57 14.34
N LYS A 78 -3.84 5.21 13.06
CA LYS A 78 -4.14 6.07 11.90
C LYS A 78 -5.01 5.33 10.89
N THR A 79 -5.70 6.08 10.04
CA THR A 79 -6.56 5.47 9.01
C THR A 79 -5.72 5.12 7.77
N VAL A 80 -5.73 3.86 7.38
CA VAL A 80 -5.10 3.39 6.14
C VAL A 80 -6.17 2.94 5.16
N LEU A 81 -6.27 3.63 4.02
CA LEU A 81 -7.14 3.25 2.90
C LEU A 81 -6.28 2.62 1.82
N THR A 82 -6.48 1.34 1.55
CA THR A 82 -5.70 0.61 0.54
C THR A 82 -6.60 0.15 -0.60
N ILE A 83 -6.24 0.50 -1.83
CA ILE A 83 -6.77 -0.12 -3.05
C ILE A 83 -5.88 -1.31 -3.34
N ALA A 84 -6.39 -2.52 -3.10
CA ALA A 84 -5.63 -3.75 -3.21
C ALA A 84 -6.21 -4.69 -4.28
N HIS A 85 -5.33 -5.20 -5.14
CA HIS A 85 -5.62 -6.33 -6.02
C HIS A 85 -5.09 -7.67 -5.48
N ARG A 86 -4.42 -7.66 -4.32
CA ARG A 86 -3.82 -8.85 -3.69
C ARG A 86 -4.70 -9.31 -2.52
N ILE A 87 -5.17 -10.56 -2.60
CA ILE A 87 -6.10 -11.17 -1.64
C ILE A 87 -5.57 -11.10 -0.20
N ASN A 88 -4.29 -11.41 0.01
CA ASN A 88 -3.69 -11.38 1.35
C ASN A 88 -3.77 -10.00 2.01
N THR A 89 -3.64 -8.92 1.24
CA THR A 89 -3.78 -7.55 1.76
C THR A 89 -5.24 -7.25 2.13
N ILE A 90 -6.19 -7.75 1.33
CA ILE A 90 -7.62 -7.50 1.56
C ILE A 90 -8.14 -8.30 2.76
N LEU A 91 -7.71 -9.55 2.93
CA LEU A 91 -8.11 -10.41 4.05
C LEU A 91 -7.63 -9.89 5.42
N ASP A 92 -6.55 -9.13 5.42
CA ASP A 92 -5.90 -8.60 6.61
C ASP A 92 -6.34 -7.14 6.91
N SER A 93 -7.40 -6.68 6.24
CA SER A 93 -8.01 -5.36 6.45
C SER A 93 -9.12 -5.41 7.50
N ASP A 94 -9.25 -4.36 8.31
CA ASP A 94 -10.30 -4.27 9.34
C ASP A 94 -11.71 -4.29 8.73
N ARG A 95 -11.88 -3.65 7.57
CA ARG A 95 -13.12 -3.60 6.77
C ARG A 95 -12.77 -3.57 5.29
N VAL A 96 -13.66 -4.11 4.47
CA VAL A 96 -13.53 -4.17 3.01
C VAL A 96 -14.72 -3.47 2.39
N LEU A 97 -14.44 -2.57 1.47
CA LEU A 97 -15.43 -1.87 0.65
C LEU A 97 -15.35 -2.40 -0.78
N VAL A 98 -16.39 -3.08 -1.24
CA VAL A 98 -16.49 -3.56 -2.63
C VAL A 98 -17.28 -2.55 -3.43
N MET A 99 -16.71 -2.15 -4.57
CA MET A 99 -17.36 -1.25 -5.53
C MET A 99 -17.64 -1.97 -6.84
N HIS A 100 -18.82 -1.71 -7.41
CA HIS A 100 -19.20 -2.18 -8.73
C HIS A 100 -19.92 -1.07 -9.49
N SER A 101 -19.49 -0.79 -10.72
CA SER A 101 -20.09 0.23 -11.59
C SER A 101 -20.25 1.61 -10.92
N GLY A 102 -19.22 2.03 -10.17
CA GLY A 102 -19.18 3.32 -9.47
C GLY A 102 -20.05 3.40 -8.21
N LYS A 103 -20.63 2.29 -7.76
CA LYS A 103 -21.44 2.22 -6.52
C LYS A 103 -20.81 1.27 -5.52
N VAL A 104 -20.96 1.59 -4.23
CA VAL A 104 -20.64 0.66 -3.14
C VAL A 104 -21.70 -0.43 -3.15
N VAL A 105 -21.26 -1.68 -3.24
CA VAL A 105 -22.14 -2.86 -3.24
C VAL A 105 -22.03 -3.66 -1.95
N GLU A 106 -20.87 -3.67 -1.33
CA GLU A 106 -20.63 -4.37 -0.06
C GLU A 106 -19.69 -3.54 0.82
N PHE A 107 -19.93 -3.56 2.13
CA PHE A 107 -19.06 -2.94 3.11
C PHE A 107 -19.19 -3.67 4.44
N ASP A 108 -18.19 -4.48 4.80
CA ASP A 108 -18.15 -5.19 6.08
C ASP A 108 -16.75 -5.73 6.40
N THR A 109 -16.61 -6.50 7.49
CA THR A 109 -15.38 -7.27 7.73
C THR A 109 -15.16 -8.34 6.66
N PRO A 110 -13.92 -8.74 6.35
CA PRO A 110 -13.66 -9.87 5.46
C PRO A 110 -14.38 -11.16 5.91
N ALA A 111 -14.45 -11.40 7.22
CA ALA A 111 -15.10 -12.57 7.79
C ALA A 111 -16.62 -12.56 7.53
N ASP A 112 -17.29 -11.44 7.75
CA ASP A 112 -18.74 -11.31 7.54
C ASP A 112 -19.10 -11.33 6.06
N LEU A 113 -18.26 -10.74 5.19
CA LEU A 113 -18.44 -10.81 3.74
C LEU A 113 -18.24 -12.23 3.20
N CYS A 114 -17.38 -13.06 3.81
CA CYS A 114 -17.18 -14.45 3.40
C CYS A 114 -18.29 -15.40 3.88
N GLN A 115 -19.10 -15.02 4.87
CA GLN A 115 -20.25 -15.84 5.31
C GLN A 115 -21.48 -15.71 4.42
N ARG A 116 -21.50 -14.72 3.53
CA ARG A 116 -22.62 -14.44 2.62
C ARG A 116 -22.41 -15.19 1.30
N ASP A 117 -23.30 -16.12 0.98
CA ASP A 117 -23.22 -16.92 -0.25
C ASP A 117 -23.29 -16.07 -1.54
N ASP A 118 -23.98 -14.93 -1.48
CA ASP A 118 -24.15 -14.00 -2.61
C ASP A 118 -23.00 -13.00 -2.76
N SER A 119 -22.09 -12.93 -1.79
CA SER A 119 -21.01 -11.95 -1.71
C SER A 119 -20.05 -11.98 -2.90
N ILE A 120 -19.91 -10.83 -3.54
CA ILE A 120 -18.93 -10.56 -4.60
C ILE A 120 -17.52 -10.70 -4.03
N PHE A 121 -17.28 -10.19 -2.82
CA PHE A 121 -16.01 -10.38 -2.14
C PHE A 121 -15.66 -11.86 -1.98
N CYS A 122 -16.58 -12.67 -1.47
CA CYS A 122 -16.35 -14.10 -1.25
C CYS A 122 -16.03 -14.83 -2.58
N LYS A 123 -16.73 -14.48 -3.65
CA LYS A 123 -16.47 -15.02 -5.00
C LYS A 123 -15.08 -14.63 -5.53
N LEU A 124 -14.63 -13.40 -5.27
CA LEU A 124 -13.29 -12.92 -5.66
C LEU A 124 -12.17 -13.64 -4.89
N VAL A 125 -12.38 -13.95 -3.62
CA VAL A 125 -11.43 -14.71 -2.79
C VAL A 125 -11.41 -16.18 -3.21
N GLY A 126 -12.58 -16.81 -3.40
CA GLY A 126 -12.70 -18.23 -3.77
C GLY A 126 -12.26 -18.56 -5.20
N GLY A 127 -12.41 -17.63 -6.15
CA GLY A 127 -12.07 -17.84 -7.56
C GLY A 127 -10.57 -17.73 -7.91
N ARG A 128 -9.71 -17.42 -6.95
CA ARG A 128 -8.25 -17.27 -7.13
C ARG A 128 -7.42 -18.15 -6.18
N GLY A 129 -8.03 -19.20 -5.64
CA GLY A 129 -7.41 -20.19 -4.76
C GLY A 129 -6.63 -21.30 -5.47
N GLU A 130 -6.08 -21.04 -6.67
CA GLU A 130 -5.11 -21.92 -7.36
C GLU A 130 -3.83 -21.15 -7.73
#